data_AF-R0GJB3-F1
#
_entry.id   AF-R0GJB3-F1
#
_cell.length_a   1.000
_cell.length_b   1.000
_cell.length_c   1.000
_cell.angle_alpha   90.00
_cell.angle_beta   90.00
_cell.angle_gamma   90.00
#
_symmetry.space_group_name_H-M   'P 1'
#
loop_
_entity.id
_entity.type
_entity.pdbx_description
1 polymer ?
#
loop_
_entity_poly.entity_id
_entity_poly.type
_entity_poly.pdbx_seq_one_letter_code
_entity_poly.pdbx_strand_id
1 'polypeptide(L)' 'MATNKILVMSLIIVGAMLGGVIPGVTTGKTAKACPLYCLQVEYMTCLSSGDAKLPPRCNCCLAPKNCTLHLSDSTSIHCK' A
#
# COMPACT_ATOMS: atom_id res chain seq x y z
N MET A 1 6.94 7.61 -47.92
CA MET A 1 6.83 6.51 -46.93
C MET A 1 7.65 6.88 -45.69
N ALA A 2 7.17 7.79 -44.84
CA ALA A 2 7.96 8.34 -43.73
C ALA A 2 7.15 8.70 -42.47
N THR A 3 5.83 8.52 -42.47
CA THR A 3 4.95 8.93 -41.36
C THR A 3 4.87 7.90 -40.23
N ASN A 4 5.31 6.65 -40.48
CA ASN A 4 5.13 5.54 -39.54
C ASN A 4 6.24 5.42 -38.48
N LYS A 5 7.34 6.16 -38.60
CA LYS A 5 8.49 6.06 -37.69
C LYS A 5 8.41 7.01 -36.50
N ILE A 6 7.62 8.09 -36.60
CA ILE A 6 7.50 9.12 -35.56
C ILE A 6 6.53 8.66 -34.46
N LEU A 7 5.49 7.89 -34.82
CA LEU A 7 4.50 7.39 -33.87
C LEU A 7 5.09 6.36 -32.90
N VAL A 8 6.04 5.53 -33.35
CA VAL A 8 6.64 4.44 -32.55
C VAL A 8 7.53 4.97 -31.42
N MET A 9 8.23 6.09 -31.64
CA MET A 9 9.13 6.64 -30.62
C MET A 9 8.42 7.35 -29.47
N SER A 10 7.20 7.88 -29.69
CA SER A 10 6.46 8.59 -28.64
C SER A 10 5.81 7.64 -27.61
N LEU A 11 5.61 6.37 -27.97
CA LEU A 11 5.00 5.36 -27.09
C LEU A 11 5.97 4.78 -26.05
N ILE A 12 7.28 4.92 -26.24
CA ILE A 12 8.30 4.32 -25.35
C ILE A 12 8.48 5.10 -24.04
N ILE A 13 8.12 6.39 -24.00
CA ILE A 13 8.45 7.28 -22.86
C ILE A 13 7.45 7.12 -21.69
N VAL A 14 6.25 6.58 -21.94
CA VAL A 14 5.22 6.41 -20.89
C VAL A 14 5.44 5.14 -20.05
N GLY A 15 6.26 4.20 -20.52
CA GLY A 15 6.45 2.89 -19.86
C GLY A 15 7.47 2.85 -18.72
N ALA A 16 8.26 3.89 -18.49
CA ALA A 16 9.45 3.81 -17.63
C ALA A 16 9.24 4.22 -16.15
N MET A 17 8.06 4.72 -15.78
CA MET A 17 7.85 5.33 -14.46
C MET A 17 7.00 4.48 -13.51
N LEU A 18 7.06 3.15 -13.55
CA LEU A 18 6.36 2.30 -12.56
C LEU A 18 7.11 0.99 -12.24
N GLY A 19 8.41 0.93 -12.55
CA GLY A 19 9.29 -0.19 -12.22
C GLY A 19 9.89 -0.09 -10.82
N GLY A 20 9.06 0.03 -9.79
CA GLY A 20 9.49 -0.16 -8.41
C GLY A 20 9.74 -1.64 -8.15
N VAL A 21 10.95 -2.12 -8.45
CA VAL A 21 11.36 -3.49 -8.13
C VAL A 21 11.58 -3.57 -6.62
N ILE A 22 10.57 -4.05 -5.88
CA ILE A 22 10.77 -4.50 -4.50
C ILE A 22 11.08 -6.00 -4.59
N PRO A 23 12.31 -6.43 -4.28
CA PRO A 23 12.67 -7.84 -4.28
C PRO A 23 12.05 -8.51 -3.07
N GLY A 24 11.19 -9.50 -3.30
CA GLY A 24 10.78 -10.45 -2.27
C GLY A 24 9.29 -10.70 -2.21
N VAL A 25 8.85 -11.80 -2.81
CA VAL A 25 8.12 -12.91 -2.16
C VAL A 25 7.41 -13.71 -3.24
N THR A 26 8.05 -14.80 -3.64
CA THR A 26 7.39 -15.98 -4.17
C THR A 26 6.68 -16.68 -3.03
N THR A 27 5.36 -16.51 -2.91
CA THR A 27 4.49 -17.50 -2.26
C THR A 27 3.04 -17.24 -2.64
N GLY A 28 2.34 -18.29 -3.11
CA GLY A 28 0.99 -18.22 -3.64
C GLY A 28 -0.03 -17.71 -2.63
N LYS A 29 -0.29 -16.40 -2.64
CA LYS A 29 -1.45 -15.74 -2.06
C LYS A 29 -1.85 -14.64 -3.03
N THR A 30 -3.08 -14.70 -3.55
CA THR A 30 -3.68 -13.62 -4.35
C THR A 30 -3.35 -12.28 -3.69
N ALA A 31 -2.56 -11.44 -4.37
CA ALA A 31 -2.24 -10.11 -3.86
C ALA A 31 -3.55 -9.33 -3.73
N LYS A 32 -3.93 -8.98 -2.50
CA LYS A 32 -5.07 -8.12 -2.23
C LYS A 32 -4.69 -6.70 -2.68
N ALA A 33 -5.37 -6.19 -3.70
CA ALA A 33 -5.26 -4.77 -4.03
C ALA A 33 -5.89 -3.96 -2.90
N CYS A 34 -5.09 -3.09 -2.27
CA CYS A 34 -5.55 -2.21 -1.20
C CYS A 34 -5.72 -0.78 -1.73
N PRO A 35 -6.79 -0.09 -1.33
CA PRO A 35 -6.95 1.31 -1.67
C PRO A 35 -5.85 2.15 -0.99
N LEU A 36 -5.37 3.17 -1.70
CA LEU A 36 -4.28 4.05 -1.27
C LEU A 36 -4.79 5.34 -0.61
N TYR A 37 -5.78 5.22 0.29
CA TYR A 37 -6.16 6.33 1.17
C TYR A 37 -5.56 6.14 2.56
N CYS A 38 -5.26 7.24 3.23
CA CYS A 38 -4.73 7.25 4.59
C CYS A 38 -5.74 7.93 5.52
N LEU A 39 -6.12 7.19 6.56
CA LEU A 39 -6.79 7.73 7.72
C LEU A 39 -5.75 8.50 8.57
N GLN A 40 -6.22 9.46 9.35
CA GLN A 40 -5.37 10.20 10.29
C GLN A 40 -5.08 9.32 11.51
N VAL A 41 -4.23 8.31 11.32
CA VAL A 41 -3.83 7.34 12.36
C VAL A 41 -2.59 7.86 13.07
N GLU A 42 -2.68 7.96 14.40
CA GLU A 42 -1.57 8.40 15.24
C GLU A 42 -0.65 7.23 15.60
N TYR A 43 -1.23 6.09 15.97
CA TYR A 43 -0.50 4.86 16.25
C TYR A 43 -1.40 3.63 16.04
N MET A 44 -0.80 2.44 15.98
CA MET A 44 -1.56 1.20 16.00
C MET A 44 -1.12 0.28 17.13
N THR A 45 -2.02 -0.59 17.59
CA THR A 45 -1.69 -1.70 18.48
C THR A 45 -2.11 -3.01 17.82
N CYS A 46 -1.34 -4.08 18.02
CA CYS A 46 -1.61 -5.38 17.41
C CYS A 46 -1.56 -6.45 18.48
N LEU A 47 -2.46 -7.43 18.43
CA LEU A 47 -2.50 -8.49 19.44
C LEU A 47 -1.16 -9.25 19.56
N SER A 48 -0.46 -9.42 18.43
CA SER A 48 0.86 -10.07 18.39
C SER A 48 1.96 -9.30 19.11
N SER A 49 1.79 -8.00 19.35
CA SER A 49 2.77 -7.12 20.00
C SER A 49 2.26 -6.57 21.34
N GLY A 50 1.09 -7.04 21.80
CA GLY A 50 0.42 -6.54 23.00
C GLY A 50 0.07 -5.05 22.88
N ASP A 51 0.38 -4.31 23.95
CA ASP A 51 0.10 -2.87 24.06
C ASP A 51 1.18 -1.97 23.46
N ALA A 52 2.14 -2.54 22.73
CA ALA A 52 3.17 -1.76 22.06
C ALA A 52 2.54 -0.82 21.01
N LYS A 53 2.84 0.47 21.13
CA LYS A 53 2.48 1.46 20.10
C LYS A 53 3.40 1.28 18.89
N LEU A 54 2.81 0.77 17.81
CA LEU A 54 3.50 0.55 16.54
C LEU A 54 3.26 1.72 15.58
N PRO A 55 4.14 1.89 14.57
CA PRO A 55 3.98 2.91 13.56
C PRO A 55 2.60 2.82 12.88
N PRO A 56 1.95 3.97 12.60
CA PRO A 56 0.64 3.99 12.00
C PRO A 56 0.65 3.41 10.57
N ARG A 57 -0.46 2.80 10.18
CA ARG A 57 -0.73 2.35 8.81
C ARG A 57 -1.93 3.13 8.27
N CYS A 58 -1.91 3.39 6.97
CA CYS A 58 -2.91 4.25 6.32
C CYS A 58 -4.35 3.74 6.46
N ASN A 59 -4.59 2.44 6.36
CA ASN A 59 -5.92 1.85 6.49
C ASN A 59 -5.84 0.38 6.87
N CYS A 60 -6.98 -0.22 7.19
CA CYS A 60 -7.04 -1.63 7.60
C CYS A 60 -6.64 -2.64 6.53
N CYS A 61 -6.67 -2.28 5.25
CA CYS A 61 -6.20 -3.18 4.19
C CYS A 61 -4.67 -3.28 4.19
N LEU A 62 -3.99 -2.17 4.48
CA LEU A 62 -2.53 -2.09 4.57
C LEU A 62 -1.99 -2.46 5.96
N ALA A 63 -2.85 -2.49 6.98
CA ALA A 63 -2.50 -2.94 8.32
C ALA A 63 -2.49 -4.47 8.41
N PRO A 64 -1.67 -5.06 9.32
CA PRO A 64 -1.78 -6.47 9.63
C PRO A 64 -3.16 -6.78 10.23
N LYS A 65 -3.60 -8.04 10.08
CA LYS A 65 -4.83 -8.53 10.70
C LYS A 65 -4.75 -8.49 12.21
N ASN A 66 -5.90 -8.33 12.87
CA ASN A 66 -6.05 -8.27 14.32
C ASN A 66 -5.23 -7.13 14.96
N CYS A 67 -5.14 -6.01 14.25
CA CYS A 67 -4.59 -4.76 14.74
C CYS A 67 -5.69 -3.72 14.90
N THR A 68 -5.46 -2.74 15.76
CA THR A 68 -6.34 -1.61 16.00
C THR A 68 -5.59 -0.33 15.63
N LEU A 69 -6.16 0.45 14.70
CA LEU A 69 -5.67 1.79 14.35
C LEU A 69 -6.29 2.79 15.32
N HIS A 70 -5.47 3.62 15.96
CA HIS A 70 -5.91 4.71 16.84
C HIS A 70 -5.76 6.02 16.08
N LEU A 71 -6.88 6.68 15.80
CA LEU A 71 -6.94 7.89 15.01
C LEU A 71 -6.76 9.14 15.88
N SER A 72 -6.32 10.23 15.27
CA SER A 72 -6.11 11.51 15.94
C SER A 72 -7.40 12.15 16.47
N ASP A 73 -8.57 11.72 15.97
CA ASP A 73 -9.89 12.12 16.49
C ASP A 73 -10.31 11.34 17.74
N SER A 74 -9.38 10.59 18.36
CA SER A 74 -9.61 9.69 19.50
C SER A 74 -10.52 8.50 19.20
N THR A 75 -10.83 8.23 17.93
CA THR A 75 -11.54 7.00 17.55
C THR A 75 -10.57 5.86 17.28
N SER A 76 -11.06 4.62 17.34
CA SER A 76 -10.27 3.43 17.08
C SER A 76 -10.97 2.49 16.12
N ILE A 77 -10.22 1.90 15.19
CA ILE A 77 -10.74 0.97 14.18
C ILE A 77 -10.01 -0.36 14.30
N HIS A 78 -10.75 -1.43 14.58
CA HIS A 78 -10.20 -2.78 14.63
C HIS A 78 -10.23 -3.45 13.23
N CYS A 79 -9.05 -3.84 12.74
CA CYS A 79 -8.82 -4.42 11.42
C CYS A 79 -8.88 -5.96 11.46
N LYS A 80 -9.76 -6.56 10.66
CA LYS A 80 -10.04 -8.01 10.60
C LYS A 80 -9.35 -8.73 9.43
#